data_AF-A0A0Q4QWA1-F1
#
_entry.id   AF-A0A0Q4QWA1-F1
#
_cell.length_a   1.000
_cell.length_b   1.000
_cell.length_c   1.000
_cell.angle_alpha   90.00
_cell.angle_beta   90.00
_cell.angle_gamma   90.00
#
_symmetry.space_group_name_H-M   'P 1'
#
loop_
_entity.id
_entity.type
_entity.pdbx_description
1 polymer ?
#
loop_
_entity_poly.entity_id
_entity_poly.type
_entity_poly.pdbx_seq_one_letter_code
_entity_poly.pdbx_strand_id
1 'polypeptide(L)'
;MGQSTMTGPGGGSGGTASITVDYAARTIAGATVFSPASTGGTGSSGGPAPTPEPITFSGTLDPSTGRLTGVITHTASGATGKFEGALYGPHGVEIAMVFTMSAADGTRYSGLIGGRN
;
A
#
# COMPACT_ATOMS: atom_id res chain seq x y z
N MET A 1 -23.98 -1.70 6.64
CA MET A 1 -22.55 -1.65 7.01
C MET A 1 -21.95 -0.48 6.24
N GLY A 2 -21.33 0.48 6.93
CA GLY A 2 -20.87 1.76 6.37
C GLY A 2 -19.46 1.70 5.78
N GLN A 3 -18.84 2.86 5.57
CA GLN A 3 -17.44 3.01 5.15
C GLN A 3 -16.55 3.19 6.40
N SER A 4 -15.30 2.71 6.34
CA SER A 4 -14.28 2.99 7.37
C SER A 4 -13.02 3.55 6.75
N THR A 5 -12.42 4.54 7.42
CA THR A 5 -11.16 5.16 7.01
C THR A 5 -10.10 4.81 8.04
N MET A 6 -9.08 4.07 7.63
CA MET A 6 -7.95 3.70 8.47
C MET A 6 -6.71 4.50 8.09
N THR A 7 -5.86 4.75 9.09
CA THR A 7 -4.55 5.37 8.88
C THR A 7 -3.44 4.52 9.50
N GLY A 8 -2.27 4.54 8.88
CA GLY A 8 -1.11 3.83 9.38
C GLY A 8 0.09 3.93 8.44
N PRO A 9 1.15 3.18 8.69
CA PRO A 9 2.37 3.26 7.89
C PRO A 9 2.15 2.73 6.45
N GLY A 10 2.59 3.51 5.48
CA GLY A 10 2.72 3.15 4.07
C GLY A 10 4.09 2.54 3.76
N GLY A 11 4.12 1.66 2.76
CA GLY A 11 5.31 0.88 2.43
C GLY A 11 6.45 1.75 1.91
N GLY A 12 7.67 1.53 2.40
CA GLY A 12 8.87 2.29 2.02
C GLY A 12 9.05 3.55 2.87
N SER A 13 9.77 3.39 3.99
CA SER A 13 10.19 4.44 4.95
C SER A 13 9.24 5.65 5.10
N GLY A 14 8.26 5.53 6.00
CA GLY A 14 7.74 6.68 6.75
C GLY A 14 6.50 7.40 6.19
N GLY A 15 5.86 6.90 5.14
CA GLY A 15 4.59 7.46 4.65
C GLY A 15 3.41 7.16 5.57
N THR A 16 2.44 8.07 5.69
CA THR A 16 1.11 7.75 6.23
C THR A 16 0.22 7.29 5.07
N ALA A 17 -0.48 6.17 5.25
CA ALA A 17 -1.49 5.68 4.33
C ALA A 17 -2.88 6.15 4.75
N SER A 18 -3.68 6.57 3.78
CA SER A 18 -5.12 6.72 3.92
C SER A 18 -5.80 5.54 3.24
N ILE A 19 -6.60 4.78 3.99
CA ILE A 19 -7.22 3.55 3.51
C ILE A 19 -8.71 3.63 3.74
N THR A 20 -9.49 3.49 2.67
CA THR A 20 -10.94 3.38 2.72
C THR A 20 -11.37 1.95 2.47
N VAL A 21 -12.18 1.40 3.36
CA VAL A 21 -12.90 0.13 3.14
C VAL A 21 -14.38 0.42 3.08
N ASP A 22 -15.02 0.04 1.97
CA ASP A 22 -16.47 0.08 1.80
C ASP A 22 -17.00 -1.36 1.90
N TYR A 23 -17.63 -1.67 3.04
CA TYR A 23 -18.16 -3.00 3.31
C TYR A 23 -19.44 -3.31 2.52
N ALA A 24 -20.17 -2.29 2.06
CA ALA A 24 -21.36 -2.46 1.24
C ALA A 24 -20.97 -2.73 -0.21
N ALA A 25 -20.07 -1.92 -0.77
CA ALA A 25 -19.54 -2.11 -2.11
C ALA A 25 -18.53 -3.27 -2.22
N ARG A 26 -18.01 -3.75 -1.08
CA ARG A 26 -16.96 -4.77 -0.98
C ARG A 26 -15.69 -4.35 -1.68
N THR A 27 -15.31 -3.09 -1.49
CA THR A 27 -14.14 -2.48 -2.13
C THR A 27 -13.18 -1.91 -1.09
N ILE A 28 -11.93 -1.79 -1.53
CA ILE A 28 -10.89 -1.07 -0.82
C ILE A 28 -10.25 -0.07 -1.79
N ALA A 29 -9.94 1.11 -1.29
CA ALA A 29 -9.19 2.12 -2.03
C ALA A 29 -8.32 2.94 -1.08
N GLY A 30 -7.23 3.51 -1.59
CA GLY A 30 -6.43 4.40 -0.78
C GLY A 30 -5.20 4.93 -1.48
N ALA A 31 -4.44 5.72 -0.72
CA ALA A 31 -3.22 6.33 -1.18
C ALA A 31 -2.19 6.36 -0.06
N THR A 32 -0.92 6.32 -0.44
CA THR A 32 0.18 6.59 0.48
C THR A 32 1.39 7.10 -0.31
N VAL A 33 2.52 7.28 0.36
CA VAL A 33 3.80 7.56 -0.28
C VAL A 33 4.74 6.37 -0.07
N PHE A 34 5.50 6.07 -1.12
CA PHE A 34 6.50 5.03 -1.16
C PHE A 34 7.85 5.68 -1.43
N SER A 35 8.82 5.46 -0.55
CA SER A 35 10.20 5.87 -0.80
C SER A 35 10.99 4.63 -1.23
N PRO A 36 11.32 4.47 -2.53
CA PRO A 36 12.18 3.37 -2.95
C PRO A 36 13.52 3.49 -2.24
N ALA A 37 14.01 2.40 -1.64
CA ALA A 37 15.39 2.36 -1.20
C ALA A 37 16.27 2.67 -2.42
N SER A 38 17.16 3.65 -2.31
CA SER A 38 18.02 4.00 -3.43
C SER A 38 18.76 2.74 -3.89
N THR A 39 18.70 2.44 -5.18
CA THR A 39 19.47 1.35 -5.80
C THR A 39 20.99 1.64 -5.81
N GLY A 40 21.44 2.69 -5.11
CA GLY A 40 22.81 3.16 -5.05
C GLY A 40 23.58 2.58 -3.87
N GLY A 41 24.23 1.44 -4.11
CA GLY A 41 25.53 1.11 -3.52
C GLY A 41 25.55 0.65 -2.07
N THR A 42 26.17 -0.52 -1.85
CA THR A 42 26.69 -0.93 -0.55
C THR A 42 27.58 0.18 0.03
N GLY A 43 27.10 0.88 1.06
CA GLY A 43 27.90 1.75 1.91
C GLY A 43 28.01 3.20 1.45
N SER A 44 27.07 4.05 1.88
CA SER A 44 27.38 5.41 2.34
C SER A 44 26.18 6.01 3.05
N SER A 45 26.29 6.30 4.34
CA SER A 45 25.26 6.93 5.18
C SER A 45 25.10 8.45 4.89
N GLY A 46 25.28 8.88 3.64
CA GLY A 46 25.34 10.31 3.26
C GLY A 46 24.62 10.68 1.96
N GLY A 47 23.93 9.74 1.32
CA GLY A 47 23.05 10.07 0.19
C GLY A 47 21.79 10.83 0.65
N PRO A 48 21.22 11.73 -0.16
CA PRO A 48 19.93 12.33 0.16
C PRO A 48 18.89 11.24 0.41
N ALA A 49 18.05 11.43 1.44
CA ALA A 49 16.96 10.52 1.70
C ALA A 49 16.11 10.35 0.43
N PRO A 50 15.69 9.13 0.07
CA PRO A 50 14.83 8.93 -1.08
C PRO A 50 13.58 9.79 -0.93
N THR A 51 13.25 10.55 -1.98
CA THR A 51 12.06 11.38 -2.02
C THR A 51 10.83 10.47 -1.95
N PRO A 52 9.87 10.69 -1.04
CA PRO A 52 8.64 9.92 -1.03
C PRO A 52 7.82 10.17 -2.30
N GLU A 53 7.41 9.09 -2.97
CA GLU A 53 6.66 9.15 -4.23
C GLU A 53 5.23 8.62 -4.05
N PRO A 54 4.22 9.27 -4.64
CA PRO A 54 2.82 8.89 -4.42
C PRO A 54 2.46 7.54 -5.03
N ILE A 55 1.74 6.73 -4.26
CA ILE A 55 1.14 5.47 -4.71
C ILE A 55 -0.35 5.46 -4.42
N THR A 56 -1.13 4.87 -5.33
CA THR A 56 -2.58 4.65 -5.16
C THR A 56 -2.89 3.18 -5.32
N PHE A 57 -3.91 2.70 -4.62
CA PHE A 57 -4.35 1.31 -4.73
C PHE A 57 -5.88 1.21 -4.68
N SER A 58 -6.39 0.18 -5.35
CA SER A 58 -7.81 -0.16 -5.33
C SER A 58 -8.01 -1.66 -5.52
N GLY A 59 -9.06 -2.21 -4.92
CA GLY A 59 -9.30 -3.64 -4.94
C GLY A 59 -10.64 -4.05 -4.33
N THR A 60 -10.74 -5.34 -4.06
CA THR A 60 -11.93 -6.00 -3.55
C THR A 60 -11.70 -6.56 -2.15
N LEU A 61 -12.80 -6.65 -1.40
CA LEU A 61 -12.89 -7.30 -0.09
C LEU A 61 -13.77 -8.54 -0.21
N ASP A 62 -13.25 -9.68 0.25
CA ASP A 62 -14.06 -10.85 0.56
C ASP A 62 -14.59 -10.72 2.00
N PRO A 63 -15.89 -10.47 2.20
CA PRO A 63 -16.46 -10.25 3.53
C PRO A 63 -16.50 -11.52 4.39
N SER A 64 -16.38 -12.71 3.79
CA SER A 64 -16.42 -13.99 4.51
C SER A 64 -15.08 -14.35 5.16
N THR A 65 -13.98 -13.87 4.56
CA THR A 65 -12.61 -14.19 5.00
C THR A 65 -11.83 -12.96 5.46
N GLY A 66 -12.34 -11.74 5.19
CA GLY A 66 -11.61 -10.50 5.41
C GLY A 66 -10.47 -10.28 4.43
N ARG A 67 -10.32 -11.13 3.40
CA ARG A 67 -9.21 -11.07 2.44
C ARG A 67 -9.38 -9.89 1.48
N LEU A 68 -8.27 -9.24 1.19
CA LEU A 68 -8.16 -8.09 0.29
C LEU A 68 -7.25 -8.43 -0.88
N THR A 69 -7.67 -8.08 -2.09
CA THR A 69 -6.84 -8.22 -3.30
C THR A 69 -7.08 -7.06 -4.23
N GLY A 70 -6.05 -6.60 -4.95
CA GLY A 70 -6.25 -5.53 -5.91
C GLY A 70 -5.00 -5.12 -6.65
N VAL A 71 -5.09 -3.92 -7.22
CA VAL A 71 -4.03 -3.30 -8.00
C VAL A 71 -3.43 -2.13 -7.24
N ILE A 72 -2.15 -1.91 -7.45
CA ILE A 72 -1.42 -0.77 -6.91
C ILE A 72 -0.67 -0.09 -8.06
N THR A 73 -0.62 1.24 -8.01
CA THR A 73 0.00 2.08 -9.03
C THR A 73 0.92 3.08 -8.36
N HIS A 74 2.18 3.08 -8.78
CA HIS A 74 3.12 4.15 -8.51
C HIS A 74 2.88 5.29 -9.50
N THR A 75 2.31 6.40 -9.04
CA THR A 75 1.76 7.42 -9.94
C THR A 75 2.83 8.26 -10.63
N ALA A 76 4.03 8.37 -10.07
CA ALA A 76 5.12 9.12 -10.70
C ALA A 76 5.73 8.36 -11.90
N SER A 77 5.95 7.06 -11.77
CA SER A 77 6.54 6.23 -12.85
C SER A 77 5.52 5.52 -13.74
N GLY A 78 4.26 5.43 -13.29
CA GLY A 78 3.25 4.58 -13.91
C GLY A 78 3.47 3.07 -13.66
N ALA A 79 4.45 2.69 -12.82
CA ALA A 79 4.64 1.30 -12.45
C ALA A 79 3.37 0.75 -11.81
N THR A 80 2.94 -0.43 -12.23
CA THR A 80 1.74 -1.08 -11.70
C THR A 80 2.08 -2.43 -11.11
N GLY A 81 1.17 -2.94 -10.29
CA GLY A 81 1.26 -4.30 -9.81
C GLY A 81 0.06 -4.69 -8.96
N LYS A 82 0.28 -5.62 -8.04
CA LYS A 82 -0.78 -6.24 -7.26
C LYS A 82 -0.50 -6.12 -5.77
N PHE A 83 -1.57 -6.06 -4.99
CA PHE A 83 -1.50 -6.26 -3.56
C PHE A 83 -2.40 -7.40 -3.10
N GLU A 84 -2.01 -8.01 -1.98
CA GLU A 84 -2.82 -8.94 -1.22
C GLU A 84 -2.76 -8.55 0.26
N GLY A 85 -3.83 -8.78 1.00
CA GLY A 85 -3.87 -8.49 2.43
C GLY A 85 -5.11 -9.02 3.11
N ALA A 86 -5.33 -8.56 4.33
CA ALA A 86 -6.50 -8.91 5.11
C ALA A 86 -6.87 -7.83 6.14
N LEU A 87 -8.12 -7.88 6.57
CA LEU A 87 -8.62 -7.19 7.76
C LEU A 87 -8.42 -8.07 9.01
N TYR A 88 -8.08 -7.44 10.13
CA TYR A 88 -7.80 -8.09 11.41
C TYR A 88 -8.56 -7.43 12.56
N GLY A 89 -8.64 -8.14 13.68
CA GLY A 89 -9.32 -7.71 14.90
C GLY A 89 -10.86 -7.80 14.81
N PRO A 90 -11.56 -7.61 15.94
CA PRO A 90 -13.01 -7.55 15.95
C PRO A 90 -13.51 -6.47 14.99
N HIS A 91 -14.45 -6.83 14.11
CA HIS A 91 -15.01 -5.91 13.10
C HIS A 91 -14.02 -5.38 12.05
N GLY A 92 -12.81 -5.95 11.93
CA GLY A 92 -11.85 -5.53 10.91
C GLY A 92 -11.25 -4.15 11.16
N VAL A 93 -10.96 -3.82 12.43
CA VAL A 93 -10.38 -2.54 12.86
C VAL A 93 -8.93 -2.33 12.45
N GLU A 94 -8.26 -3.40 12.02
CA GLU A 94 -6.88 -3.39 11.57
C GLU A 94 -6.78 -3.91 10.13
N ILE A 95 -5.77 -3.44 9.40
CA ILE A 95 -5.50 -3.87 8.03
C ILE A 95 -4.00 -4.03 7.82
N ALA A 96 -3.61 -5.07 7.09
CA ALA A 96 -2.26 -5.22 6.56
C ALA A 96 -2.29 -5.77 5.14
N MET A 97 -1.49 -5.18 4.26
CA MET A 97 -1.37 -5.54 2.85
C MET A 97 0.10 -5.59 2.45
N VAL A 98 0.46 -6.56 1.61
CA VAL A 98 1.73 -6.66 0.89
C VAL A 98 1.49 -6.28 -0.56
N PHE A 99 2.43 -5.60 -1.20
CA PHE A 99 2.34 -5.31 -2.62
C PHE A 99 3.64 -5.58 -3.36
N THR A 100 3.51 -5.82 -4.66
CA THR A 100 4.63 -5.82 -5.62
C THR A 100 4.24 -4.99 -6.83
N MET A 101 5.20 -4.25 -7.40
CA MET A 101 5.04 -3.43 -8.61
C MET A 101 6.25 -3.61 -9.52
N SER A 102 6.05 -3.42 -10.82
CA SER A 102 7.14 -3.40 -11.81
C SER A 102 7.07 -2.14 -12.66
N ALA A 103 8.18 -1.41 -12.76
CA ALA A 103 8.34 -0.30 -13.69
C ALA A 103 8.64 -0.81 -15.11
N ALA A 104 8.49 0.07 -16.10
CA ALA A 104 8.71 -0.26 -17.52
C ALA A 104 10.15 -0.68 -17.83
N ASP A 105 11.12 -0.23 -17.02
CA ASP A 105 12.53 -0.60 -17.09
C ASP A 105 12.84 -1.97 -16.46
N GLY A 106 11.83 -2.66 -15.91
CA GLY A 106 11.96 -3.95 -15.22
C GLY A 106 12.33 -3.83 -13.74
N THR A 107 12.51 -2.63 -13.19
CA THR A 107 12.73 -2.41 -11.76
C THR A 107 11.51 -2.89 -10.97
N ARG A 108 11.76 -3.70 -9.94
CA ARG A 108 10.71 -4.25 -9.07
C ARG A 108 10.69 -3.56 -7.72
N TYR A 109 9.50 -3.18 -7.28
CA TYR A 109 9.25 -2.60 -5.97
C TYR A 109 8.36 -3.55 -5.16
N SER A 110 8.57 -3.58 -3.84
CA SER A 110 7.70 -4.30 -2.92
C SER A 110 7.60 -3.54 -1.60
N GLY A 111 6.51 -3.74 -0.88
CA GLY A 111 6.29 -3.05 0.40
C GLY A 111 5.09 -3.57 1.18
N LEU A 112 4.92 -3.00 2.36
CA LEU A 112 3.84 -3.30 3.30
C LEU A 112 3.03 -2.03 3.57
N ILE A 113 1.70 -2.11 3.53
CA ILE A 113 0.80 -1.03 3.94
C ILE A 113 -0.02 -1.54 5.11
N GLY A 114 0.03 -0.82 6.23
CA GLY A 114 -0.73 -1.14 7.43
C GLY A 114 -1.58 0.03 7.88
N GLY A 115 -2.67 -0.27 8.60
CA GLY A 115 -3.55 0.75 9.14
C GLY A 115 -4.42 0.24 10.27
N ARG A 116 -4.92 1.18 11.06
CA ARG A 116 -5.99 0.93 12.03
C ARG A 116 -6.97 2.09 12.05
N ASN A 117 -8.16 1.82 12.53
CA ASN A 117 -9.20 2.82 12.82
C ASN A 117 -8.96 3.45 14.21
#